data_AF-A0A8B6HKR3-F1
#
_entry.id   AF-A0A8B6HKR3-F1
#
_cell.length_a   1.000
_cell.length_b   1.000
_cell.length_c   1.000
_cell.angle_alpha   90.00
_cell.angle_beta   90.00
_cell.angle_gamma   90.00
#
_symmetry.space_group_name_H-M   'P 1'
#
loop_
_entity.id
_entity.type
_entity.pdbx_description
1 polymer ?
#
loop_
_entity_poly.entity_id
_entity_poly.type
_entity_poly.pdbx_seq_one_letter_code
_entity_poly.pdbx_strand_id
1 'polypeptide(L)'
;MTASKESFNLYFYEAESDIAVDVIPSWDATTYDLIDIITADHSEGYQNEENKLNITKRDIPLPKELRGVYLAFQDTGTCVSLMSLKVYYTVCPNITMDYAFFLETPVGSSPQALEKREGVCVANS
;
A
#
# COMPACT_ATOMS: atom_id res chain seq x y z
N MET A 1 6.93 -26.79 22.66
CA MET A 1 7.34 -25.38 22.46
C MET A 1 6.48 -24.83 21.33
N THR A 2 5.32 -24.25 21.64
CA THR A 2 4.43 -23.63 20.64
C THR A 2 4.58 -22.12 20.80
N ALA A 3 5.32 -21.50 19.90
CA ALA A 3 5.38 -20.05 19.80
C ALA A 3 4.00 -19.56 19.31
N SER A 4 3.26 -18.90 20.19
CA SER A 4 2.10 -18.11 19.79
C SER A 4 2.63 -16.97 18.94
N LYS A 5 2.57 -17.11 17.61
CA LYS A 5 2.94 -16.03 16.70
C LYS A 5 1.74 -15.09 16.61
N GLU A 6 1.80 -13.98 17.34
CA GLU A 6 0.90 -12.84 17.18
C GLU A 6 0.97 -12.40 15.72
N SER A 7 -0.11 -12.68 14.97
CA SER A 7 -0.12 -12.47 13.52
C SER A 7 -1.51 -12.24 12.95
N PHE A 8 -1.58 -11.43 11.91
CA PHE A 8 -2.77 -11.23 11.10
C PHE A 8 -2.40 -11.27 9.61
N ASN A 9 -3.35 -11.69 8.79
CA ASN A 9 -3.17 -11.73 7.35
C ASN A 9 -3.67 -10.43 6.73
N LEU A 10 -2.90 -9.87 5.80
CA LEU A 10 -3.27 -8.71 5.01
C LEU A 10 -3.62 -9.16 3.59
N TYR A 11 -4.80 -8.77 3.11
CA TYR A 11 -5.35 -9.13 1.82
C TYR A 11 -5.70 -7.88 1.01
N PHE A 12 -5.71 -7.99 -0.33
CA PHE A 12 -6.26 -6.97 -1.22
C PHE A 12 -7.21 -7.54 -2.28
N TYR A 13 -8.07 -6.66 -2.78
CA TYR A 13 -8.95 -6.92 -3.90
C TYR A 13 -9.03 -5.68 -4.78
N GLU A 14 -8.89 -5.87 -6.09
CA GLU A 14 -9.00 -4.81 -7.09
C GLU A 14 -10.46 -4.52 -7.41
N ALA A 15 -10.87 -3.27 -7.24
CA ALA A 15 -12.25 -2.84 -7.44
C ALA A 15 -12.37 -1.88 -8.63
N GLU A 16 -13.33 -2.14 -9.52
CA GLU A 16 -13.66 -1.26 -10.63
C GLU A 16 -14.52 -0.05 -10.21
N SER A 17 -15.20 -0.17 -9.06
CA SER A 17 -16.09 0.84 -8.49
C SER A 17 -16.34 0.53 -7.02
N ASP A 18 -16.83 1.51 -6.26
CA ASP A 18 -17.21 1.31 -4.87
C ASP A 18 -18.54 0.55 -4.77
N ILE A 19 -18.45 -0.76 -4.47
CA ILE A 19 -19.57 -1.71 -4.41
C ILE A 19 -19.70 -2.38 -3.04
N ALA A 20 -18.86 -1.99 -2.07
CA ALA A 20 -18.77 -2.66 -0.78
C ALA A 20 -20.08 -2.56 0.01
N VAL A 21 -20.70 -3.70 0.23
CA VAL A 21 -21.84 -3.94 1.11
C VAL A 21 -21.57 -5.22 1.89
N ASP A 22 -22.38 -5.54 2.90
CA ASP A 22 -22.17 -6.71 3.77
C ASP A 22 -22.03 -8.06 3.04
N VAL A 23 -22.43 -8.14 1.76
CA VAL A 23 -22.45 -9.36 0.96
C VAL A 23 -21.51 -9.30 -0.26
N ILE A 24 -21.11 -8.10 -0.72
CA ILE A 24 -20.36 -7.91 -1.98
C ILE A 24 -19.23 -6.90 -1.75
N PRO A 25 -17.99 -7.15 -2.22
CA PRO A 25 -17.50 -8.45 -2.69
C PRO A 25 -17.66 -9.52 -1.60
N SER A 26 -17.62 -10.79 -1.96
CA SER A 26 -17.71 -11.82 -0.93
C SER A 26 -16.50 -11.70 0.00
N TRP A 27 -16.78 -11.39 1.27
CA TRP A 27 -15.78 -11.12 2.32
C TRP A 27 -15.09 -12.41 2.80
N ASP A 28 -14.62 -13.20 1.84
CA ASP A 28 -13.93 -14.45 2.05
C ASP A 28 -12.49 -14.36 1.52
N ALA A 29 -11.58 -15.10 2.15
CA ALA A 29 -10.18 -15.09 1.81
C ALA A 29 -9.85 -15.70 0.42
N THR A 30 -10.82 -16.31 -0.27
CA THR A 30 -10.60 -16.88 -1.62
C THR A 30 -10.85 -15.85 -2.72
N THR A 31 -11.62 -14.81 -2.43
CA THR A 31 -11.89 -13.69 -3.37
C THR A 31 -10.79 -12.65 -3.35
N TYR A 32 -10.03 -12.58 -2.26
CA TYR A 32 -8.96 -11.62 -2.07
C TYR A 32 -7.59 -12.28 -2.20
N ASP A 33 -6.62 -11.54 -2.72
CA ASP A 33 -5.24 -11.98 -2.83
C ASP A 33 -4.48 -11.70 -1.53
N LEU A 34 -3.76 -12.70 -1.03
CA LEU A 34 -2.92 -12.56 0.16
C LEU A 34 -1.69 -11.72 -0.16
N ILE A 35 -1.53 -10.60 0.53
CA ILE A 35 -0.35 -9.72 0.43
C ILE A 35 0.77 -10.28 1.29
N ASP A 36 0.49 -10.43 2.58
CA ASP A 36 1.47 -10.88 3.56
C ASP A 36 0.81 -11.37 4.86
N ILE A 37 1.58 -12.14 5.63
CA ILE A 37 1.26 -12.53 7.01
C ILE A 37 2.08 -11.62 7.93
N ILE A 38 1.41 -10.64 8.53
CA ILE A 38 2.06 -9.64 9.38
C ILE A 38 2.24 -10.21 10.78
N THR A 39 3.48 -10.26 11.24
CA THR A 39 3.86 -10.70 12.58
C THR A 39 4.55 -9.57 13.35
N ALA A 40 4.50 -9.63 14.68
CA ALA A 40 5.06 -8.59 15.54
C ALA A 40 6.60 -8.40 15.41
N ASP A 41 7.33 -9.41 14.96
CA ASP A 41 8.80 -9.40 14.77
C ASP A 41 9.26 -8.70 13.47
N HIS A 42 8.35 -8.47 12.51
CA HIS A 42 8.64 -7.71 11.29
C HIS A 42 8.49 -6.18 11.45
N SER A 43 8.61 -5.66 12.69
CA SER A 43 8.47 -4.25 12.97
C SER A 43 9.71 -3.46 12.54
N GLU A 44 9.54 -2.45 11.69
CA GLU A 44 10.53 -1.40 11.42
C GLU A 44 10.39 -0.22 12.42
N GLY A 45 9.59 -0.41 13.48
CA GLY A 45 9.12 0.65 14.36
C GLY A 45 10.11 1.08 15.45
N TYR A 46 9.92 2.30 15.94
CA TYR A 46 10.58 2.85 17.11
C TYR A 46 10.12 2.10 18.38
N GLN A 47 11.02 1.31 18.98
CA GLN A 47 10.78 0.76 20.31
C GLN A 47 11.01 1.86 21.36
N ASN A 48 9.99 2.67 21.64
CA ASN A 48 9.98 3.48 22.86
C ASN A 48 9.53 2.60 24.04
N GLU A 49 10.29 2.64 25.14
CA GLU A 49 10.15 1.70 26.28
C GLU A 49 8.77 1.71 26.96
N GLU A 50 7.94 2.73 26.72
CA GLU A 50 6.58 2.85 27.30
C GLU A 50 5.44 2.36 26.38
N ASN A 51 5.63 2.29 25.05
CA ASN A 51 4.59 1.83 24.12
C ASN A 51 5.23 1.08 22.94
N LYS A 52 5.15 -0.25 22.96
CA LYS A 52 5.61 -1.11 21.86
C LYS A 52 4.62 -1.04 20.69
N LEU A 53 4.81 -0.07 19.79
CA LEU A 53 4.06 0.03 18.55
C LEU A 53 4.82 -0.68 17.42
N ASN A 54 4.22 -1.74 16.87
CA ASN A 54 4.77 -2.43 15.71
C ASN A 54 4.36 -1.65 14.44
N ILE A 55 5.34 -1.09 13.75
CA ILE A 55 5.11 -0.45 12.44
C ILE A 55 5.59 -1.43 11.36
N THR A 56 4.68 -1.78 10.46
CA THR A 56 4.99 -2.64 9.32
C THR A 56 4.62 -1.91 8.04
N LYS A 57 5.57 -1.81 7.12
CA LYS A 57 5.35 -1.25 5.77
C LYS A 57 5.32 -2.39 4.76
N ARG A 58 4.37 -2.34 3.83
CA ARG A 58 4.27 -3.25 2.68
C ARG A 58 4.00 -2.46 1.42
N ASP A 59 4.75 -2.78 0.37
CA ASP A 59 4.53 -2.26 -0.96
C ASP A 59 3.67 -3.28 -1.73
N ILE A 60 2.52 -2.84 -2.22
CA ILE A 60 1.59 -3.69 -2.97
C ILE A 60 1.68 -3.25 -4.43
N PRO A 61 2.03 -4.15 -5.37
CA PRO A 61 2.02 -3.82 -6.78
C PRO A 61 0.57 -3.64 -7.23
N LEU A 62 0.19 -2.41 -7.54
CA LEU A 62 -1.14 -2.08 -8.07
C LEU A 62 -1.06 -1.91 -9.59
N PRO A 63 -2.05 -2.43 -10.37
CA PRO A 63 -2.12 -2.17 -11.79
C PRO A 63 -2.22 -0.68 -12.10
N LYS A 64 -1.66 -0.26 -13.24
CA LYS A 64 -1.76 1.14 -13.70
C LYS A 64 -3.19 1.59 -13.97
N GLU A 65 -4.08 0.66 -14.28
CA GLU A 65 -5.49 0.92 -14.63
C GLU A 65 -6.43 0.72 -13.43
N LEU A 66 -5.89 0.53 -12.22
CA LEU A 66 -6.69 0.29 -11.03
C LEU A 66 -7.60 1.48 -10.72
N ARG A 67 -8.90 1.20 -10.56
CA ARG A 67 -9.90 2.22 -10.21
C ARG A 67 -10.15 2.34 -8.72
N GLY A 68 -9.94 1.28 -7.96
CA GLY A 68 -10.15 1.22 -6.52
C GLY A 68 -9.56 -0.05 -5.92
N VAL A 69 -9.43 -0.07 -4.60
CA VAL A 69 -8.89 -1.22 -3.85
C VAL A 69 -9.64 -1.40 -2.54
N TYR A 70 -9.91 -2.65 -2.19
CA TYR A 70 -10.29 -3.03 -0.83
C TYR A 70 -9.13 -3.74 -0.15
N LEU A 71 -8.81 -3.30 1.07
CA LEU A 71 -7.85 -3.98 1.96
C LEU A 71 -8.63 -4.71 3.04
N ALA A 72 -8.28 -5.97 3.27
CA ALA A 72 -8.90 -6.80 4.29
C ALA A 72 -7.85 -7.33 5.28
N PHE A 73 -8.22 -7.31 6.56
CA PHE A 73 -7.38 -7.75 7.67
C PHE A 73 -8.06 -8.96 8.32
N GLN A 74 -7.43 -10.12 8.24
CA GLN A 74 -7.95 -11.34 8.85
C GLN A 74 -7.13 -11.64 10.11
N ASP A 75 -7.79 -11.54 11.26
CA ASP A 75 -7.24 -12.06 12.50
C ASP A 75 -7.26 -13.60 12.48
N THR A 76 -6.14 -14.20 12.88
CA THR A 76 -5.96 -15.65 12.96
C THR A 76 -6.33 -16.22 14.34
N GLY A 77 -6.89 -15.40 15.21
CA GLY A 77 -7.28 -15.76 16.58
C GLY A 77 -6.21 -15.37 17.61
N THR A 78 -5.46 -14.29 17.34
CA THR A 78 -4.42 -13.78 18.24
C THR A 78 -4.84 -12.42 18.81
N CYS A 79 -4.27 -12.00 19.94
CA CYS A 79 -4.59 -10.70 20.53
C CYS A 79 -3.90 -9.58 19.72
N VAL A 80 -4.60 -9.02 18.73
CA VAL A 80 -4.08 -7.97 17.86
C VAL A 80 -4.94 -6.71 17.98
N SER A 81 -4.30 -5.55 18.01
CA SER A 81 -4.95 -4.24 17.94
C SER A 81 -4.37 -3.43 16.78
N LEU A 82 -5.21 -3.12 15.78
CA LEU A 82 -4.81 -2.28 14.66
C LEU A 82 -5.01 -0.81 15.04
N MET A 83 -3.91 -0.09 15.29
CA MET A 83 -3.97 1.28 15.81
C MET A 83 -4.04 2.35 14.72
N SER A 84 -3.40 2.12 13.57
CA SER A 84 -3.38 3.07 12.46
C SER A 84 -3.08 2.35 11.14
N LEU A 85 -3.74 2.79 10.08
CA LEU A 85 -3.47 2.36 8.72
C LEU A 85 -3.22 3.61 7.86
N LYS A 86 -2.10 3.63 7.15
CA LYS A 86 -1.78 4.68 6.18
C LYS A 86 -1.53 4.05 4.82
N VAL A 87 -2.43 4.32 3.88
CA VAL A 87 -2.29 3.93 2.47
C VAL A 87 -1.81 5.14 1.69
N TYR A 88 -0.78 4.98 0.87
CA TYR A 88 -0.25 6.05 0.03
C TYR A 88 0.45 5.47 -1.21
N TYR A 89 0.58 6.29 -2.24
CA TYR A 89 1.47 6.05 -3.38
C TYR A 89 2.46 7.20 -3.49
N THR A 90 3.56 6.98 -4.19
CA THR A 90 4.60 8.00 -4.38
C THR A 90 4.53 8.59 -5.78
N VAL A 91 4.75 9.90 -5.88
CA VAL A 91 4.82 10.64 -7.14
C VAL A 91 6.13 11.40 -7.22
N CYS A 92 6.64 11.53 -8.44
CA CYS A 92 7.61 12.57 -8.79
C CYS A 92 6.84 13.88 -8.91
N PRO A 93 7.17 14.93 -8.12
CA PRO A 93 6.45 16.20 -8.17
C PRO A 93 6.65 16.89 -9.53
N ASN A 94 5.77 17.83 -9.86
CA ASN A 94 6.01 18.69 -11.01
C ASN A 94 7.31 19.50 -10.84
N ILE A 95 8.04 19.70 -11.94
CA ILE A 95 9.30 20.43 -11.93
C ILE A 95 9.52 21.12 -13.27
N THR A 96 10.16 22.28 -13.26
CA THR A 96 10.71 22.92 -14.47
C THR A 96 12.21 22.78 -14.44
N MET A 97 12.80 22.19 -15.48
CA MET A 97 14.23 21.98 -15.61
C MET A 97 14.63 22.23 -17.07
N ASP A 98 15.72 22.95 -17.29
CA ASP A 98 16.24 23.27 -18.63
C ASP A 98 15.17 23.85 -19.59
N TYR A 99 14.36 24.79 -19.11
CA TYR A 99 13.25 25.42 -19.86
C TYR A 99 12.14 24.46 -20.32
N ALA A 100 12.11 23.23 -19.80
CA ALA A 100 11.03 22.28 -19.99
C ALA A 100 10.26 22.04 -18.68
N PHE A 101 8.94 22.09 -18.75
CA PHE A 101 8.02 21.77 -17.66
C PHE A 101 7.65 20.28 -17.70
N PHE A 102 7.80 19.60 -16.57
CA PHE A 102 7.44 18.21 -16.37
C PHE A 102 6.27 18.14 -15.38
N LEU A 103 5.20 17.46 -15.78
CA LEU A 103 4.03 17.23 -14.94
C LEU A 103 4.33 16.21 -13.84
N GLU A 104 3.57 16.30 -12.75
CA GLU A 104 3.60 15.31 -11.68
C GLU A 104 3.32 13.91 -12.25
N THR A 105 4.14 12.94 -11.88
CA THR A 105 4.09 11.58 -12.45
C THR A 105 4.21 10.54 -11.34
N PRO A 106 3.26 9.57 -11.23
CA PRO A 106 3.40 8.43 -10.33
C PRO A 106 4.66 7.62 -10.59
N VAL A 107 5.29 7.11 -9.52
CA VAL A 107 6.42 6.19 -9.66
C VAL A 107 5.97 4.89 -10.35
N GLY A 108 6.91 4.19 -10.99
CA GLY A 108 6.60 2.93 -11.68
C GLY A 108 6.20 1.81 -10.71
N SER A 109 5.77 0.67 -11.28
CA SER A 109 5.27 -0.49 -10.54
C SER A 109 6.33 -1.26 -9.74
N SER A 110 7.60 -0.87 -9.81
CA SER A 110 8.68 -1.43 -9.01
C SER A 110 9.65 -0.33 -8.55
N PRO A 111 10.38 -0.53 -7.42
CA PRO A 111 11.28 0.48 -6.88
C PRO A 111 12.40 0.91 -7.83
N GLN A 112 12.72 0.08 -8.84
CA GLN A 112 13.77 0.33 -9.82
C GLN A 112 13.21 0.76 -11.19
N ALA A 113 11.88 0.86 -11.33
CA ALA A 113 11.26 1.25 -12.58
C ALA A 113 11.52 2.74 -12.87
N LEU A 114 12.07 3.01 -14.06
CA LEU A 114 12.25 4.36 -14.58
C LEU A 114 11.19 4.62 -15.65
N GLU A 115 10.34 5.61 -15.41
CA GLU A 115 9.33 6.06 -16.38
C GLU A 115 9.85 7.28 -17.14
N LYS A 116 10.12 7.11 -18.43
CA LYS A 116 10.45 8.24 -19.30
C LYS A 116 9.22 9.14 -19.45
N ARG A 117 9.41 10.44 -19.29
CA ARG A 117 8.38 11.47 -19.52
C ARG A 117 8.92 12.58 -20.41
N GLU A 118 8.05 13.05 -21.30
CA GLU A 118 8.35 14.20 -22.15
C GLU A 118 7.89 15.48 -21.44
N GLY A 119 8.78 16.47 -21.40
CA GLY A 119 8.45 17.80 -20.89
C GLY A 119 7.87 18.68 -21.98
N VAL A 120 7.20 19.75 -21.59
CA VAL A 120 6.69 20.78 -22.49
C VAL A 120 7.53 22.04 -22.32
N CYS A 121 8.06 22.59 -23.42
CA CYS A 121 8.80 23.85 -23.37
C CYS A 121 7.95 24.97 -22.74
N VAL A 122 8.55 25.76 -21.86
CA VAL A 122 7.88 26.91 -21.26
C VAL A 122 7.68 28.02 -22.29
N ALA A 123 6.75 28.94 -22.03
CA ALA A 123 6.49 30.05 -22.96
C ALA A 123 7.75 30.91 -23.17
N ASN A 124 8.10 31.15 -24.43
CA ASN A 124 9.27 31.93 -24.86
C ASN A 124 10.65 31.29 -24.55
N SER A 125 10.74 29.96 -24.54
CA SER A 125 12.01 29.21 -24.52
C SER A 125 12.76 29.22 -25.85
#